data_AF-A0A2M7RD47-F1
#
_entry.id   AF-A0A2M7RD47-F1
#
_cell.length_a   1.000
_cell.length_b   1.000
_cell.length_c   1.000
_cell.angle_alpha   90.00
_cell.angle_beta   90.00
_cell.angle_gamma   90.00
#
_symmetry.space_group_name_H-M   'P 1'
#
loop_
_entity.id
_entity.type
_entity.pdbx_description
1 polymer ?
#
loop_
_entity_poly.entity_id
_entity_poly.type
_entity_poly.pdbx_seq_one_letter_code
_entity_poly.pdbx_strand_id
1 'polypeptide(L)'
;MFKTIYVSMDIYADLKTQNPKPFSVAILRHQEVHAKNVSLFKTLKFILSKDFRVKEETLAYTAMFKHLKQHNQTFDLDHLARDFSKLRYIWMTSYAEGKKLITKIWEEA
;
A
#
# COMPACT_ATOMS: atom_id res chain seq x y z
N MET A 1 16.63 -4.99 15.34
CA MET A 1 15.67 -6.06 15.01
C MET A 1 15.33 -5.93 13.54
N PHE A 2 15.67 -6.92 12.71
CA PHE A 2 15.37 -6.86 11.28
C PHE A 2 13.85 -6.87 11.10
N LYS A 3 13.33 -5.85 10.42
CA LYS A 3 11.92 -5.78 10.04
C LYS A 3 11.75 -6.63 8.79
N THR A 4 11.07 -7.76 8.91
CA THR A 4 10.77 -8.62 7.77
C THR A 4 9.68 -7.98 6.91
N ILE A 5 10.00 -7.74 5.65
CA ILE A 5 9.06 -7.26 4.63
C ILE A 5 8.71 -8.42 3.72
N TYR A 6 7.42 -8.63 3.50
CA TYR A 6 6.92 -9.67 2.59
C TYR A 6 6.47 -9.03 1.28
N VAL A 7 6.99 -9.54 0.18
CA VAL A 7 6.61 -9.18 -1.19
C VAL A 7 6.53 -10.45 -2.02
N SER A 8 5.88 -10.39 -3.18
CA SER A 8 5.85 -11.51 -4.12
C SER A 8 7.23 -11.81 -4.69
N MET A 9 7.45 -13.05 -5.14
CA MET A 9 8.77 -13.51 -5.60
C MET A 9 9.31 -12.73 -6.81
N ASP A 10 8.44 -12.30 -7.71
CA ASP A 10 8.76 -11.46 -8.86
C ASP A 10 9.28 -10.08 -8.43
N ILE A 11 8.59 -9.43 -7.47
CA ILE A 11 9.03 -8.15 -6.91
C ILE A 11 10.34 -8.33 -6.15
N TYR A 12 10.49 -9.39 -5.36
CA TYR A 12 11.74 -9.69 -4.66
C TYR A 12 12.92 -9.91 -5.62
N ALA A 13 12.69 -10.62 -6.73
CA ALA A 13 13.72 -10.84 -7.74
C ALA A 13 14.13 -9.52 -8.41
N ASP A 14 13.15 -8.68 -8.78
CA ASP A 14 13.39 -7.38 -9.42
C ASP A 14 14.14 -6.42 -8.48
N LEU A 15 13.77 -6.37 -7.19
CA LEU A 15 14.43 -5.55 -6.17
C LEU A 15 15.91 -5.89 -5.95
N LYS A 16 16.37 -7.09 -6.34
CA LYS A 16 17.77 -7.50 -6.23
C LYS A 16 18.62 -7.13 -7.44
N THR A 17 18.01 -6.59 -8.50
CA THR A 17 18.75 -6.13 -9.69
C THR A 17 19.46 -4.81 -9.39
N GLN A 18 20.43 -4.43 -10.23
CA GLN A 18 21.17 -3.17 -10.06
C GLN A 18 20.29 -1.94 -10.29
N ASN A 19 19.23 -2.07 -11.10
CA ASN A 19 18.30 -1.00 -11.43
C ASN A 19 16.86 -1.54 -11.37
N PRO A 20 16.28 -1.70 -10.17
CA PRO A 20 14.94 -2.24 -10.00
C PRO A 20 13.90 -1.32 -10.64
N LYS A 21 12.78 -1.90 -11.07
CA LYS A 21 11.68 -1.12 -11.63
C LYS A 21 11.14 -0.17 -10.56
N PRO A 22 10.80 1.08 -10.93
CA PRO A 22 10.19 2.02 -9.98
C PRO A 22 8.95 1.47 -9.28
N PHE A 23 8.18 0.61 -9.97
CA PHE A 23 7.03 -0.06 -9.39
C PHE A 23 7.39 -1.01 -8.23
N SER A 24 8.43 -1.82 -8.39
CA SER A 24 8.92 -2.74 -7.34
C SER A 24 9.41 -1.97 -6.13
N VAL A 25 10.11 -0.86 -6.36
CA VAL A 25 10.55 0.05 -5.28
C VAL A 25 9.35 0.72 -4.61
N ALA A 26 8.32 1.12 -5.37
CA ALA A 26 7.09 1.67 -4.81
C ALA A 26 6.37 0.68 -3.89
N ILE A 27 6.29 -0.60 -4.28
CA ILE A 27 5.77 -1.67 -3.41
C ILE A 27 6.60 -1.79 -2.14
N LEU A 28 7.94 -1.76 -2.26
CA LEU A 28 8.81 -1.77 -1.08
C LEU A 28 8.51 -0.59 -0.15
N ARG A 29 8.33 0.64 -0.69
CA ARG A 29 7.96 1.82 0.11
C ARG A 29 6.62 1.65 0.82
N HIS A 30 5.62 1.06 0.16
CA HIS A 30 4.35 0.72 0.80
C HIS A 30 4.58 -0.24 1.99
N GLN A 31 5.32 -1.33 1.78
CA GLN A 31 5.57 -2.30 2.84
C GLN A 31 6.46 -1.76 3.97
N GLU A 32 7.38 -0.85 3.68
CA GLU A 32 8.17 -0.14 4.70
C GLU A 32 7.29 0.65 5.68
N VAL A 33 6.16 1.19 5.23
CA VAL A 33 5.20 1.89 6.11
C VAL A 33 4.56 0.90 7.10
N HIS A 34 4.09 -0.25 6.63
CA HIS A 34 3.54 -1.30 7.51
C HIS A 34 4.59 -1.84 8.47
N ALA A 35 5.82 -2.02 8.00
CA ALA A 35 6.94 -2.46 8.82
C ALA A 35 7.37 -1.41 9.85
N LYS A 36 7.09 -0.12 9.62
CA LYS A 36 7.36 0.97 10.58
C LYS A 36 6.37 0.89 11.75
N ASN A 37 6.86 0.24 12.81
CA ASN A 37 6.23 0.13 14.12
C ASN A 37 5.20 -1.01 14.23
N VAL A 38 5.49 -2.17 13.64
CA VAL A 38 4.72 -3.39 13.91
C VAL A 38 4.76 -3.70 15.41
N SER A 39 3.58 -3.84 16.00
CA SER A 39 3.39 -4.32 17.38
C SER A 39 2.14 -5.17 17.44
N LEU A 40 2.07 -6.10 18.41
CA LEU A 40 0.90 -6.96 18.60
C LEU A 40 -0.40 -6.13 18.72
N PHE A 41 -0.34 -4.99 19.41
CA PHE A 41 -1.47 -4.09 19.55
C PHE A 41 -1.90 -3.48 18.21
N LYS A 42 -0.96 -3.04 17.37
CA LYS A 42 -1.27 -2.52 16.03
C LYS A 42 -1.84 -3.62 15.13
N THR A 43 -1.28 -4.83 15.18
CA THR A 43 -1.80 -5.98 14.41
C THR A 43 -3.23 -6.29 14.80
N LEU A 44 -3.53 -6.35 16.10
CA LEU A 44 -4.90 -6.58 16.58
C LEU A 44 -5.84 -5.45 16.13
N LYS A 45 -5.39 -4.20 16.24
CA LYS A 45 -6.19 -3.03 15.81
C LYS A 45 -6.45 -3.03 14.31
N PHE A 46 -5.49 -3.50 13.50
CA PHE A 46 -5.68 -3.69 12.06
C PHE A 46 -6.75 -4.74 11.75
N ILE A 47 -6.83 -5.83 12.51
CA ILE A 47 -7.86 -6.85 12.30
C ILE A 47 -9.25 -6.35 12.76
N LEU A 48 -9.31 -5.64 13.88
CA LEU A 48 -10.60 -5.28 14.52
C LEU A 48 -11.18 -3.92 14.09
N SER A 49 -10.36 -2.98 13.63
CA SER A 49 -10.81 -1.61 13.33
C SER A 49 -10.64 -1.28 11.86
N LYS A 50 -11.78 -1.13 11.17
CA LYS A 50 -11.83 -0.67 9.77
C LYS A 50 -11.19 0.71 9.60
N ASP A 51 -11.50 1.67 10.47
CA ASP A 51 -10.93 3.03 10.40
C ASP A 51 -9.41 3.03 10.56
N PHE A 52 -8.90 2.17 11.46
CA PHE A 52 -7.47 2.02 11.63
C PHE A 52 -6.81 1.42 10.38
N ARG A 53 -7.42 0.39 9.75
CA ARG A 53 -6.95 -0.15 8.46
C ARG A 53 -6.89 0.92 7.38
N VAL A 54 -7.99 1.66 7.21
CA VAL A 54 -8.08 2.74 6.21
C VAL A 54 -6.95 3.74 6.41
N LYS A 55 -6.67 4.14 7.66
CA LYS A 55 -5.59 5.08 7.97
C LYS A 55 -4.20 4.52 7.63
N GLU A 56 -3.90 3.29 8.03
CA GLU A 56 -2.59 2.68 7.76
C GLU A 56 -2.38 2.46 6.25
N GLU A 57 -3.39 1.93 5.54
CA GLU A 57 -3.34 1.77 4.08
C GLU A 57 -3.20 3.12 3.36
N THR A 58 -3.90 4.16 3.83
CA THR A 58 -3.76 5.52 3.28
C THR A 58 -2.31 5.98 3.34
N LEU A 59 -1.66 5.86 4.50
CA LEU A 59 -0.24 6.23 4.66
C LEU A 59 0.69 5.42 3.76
N ALA A 60 0.42 4.10 3.65
CA ALA A 60 1.23 3.20 2.84
C ALA A 60 1.10 3.51 1.34
N TYR A 61 -0.12 3.74 0.84
CA TYR A 61 -0.35 4.15 -0.55
C TYR A 61 0.15 5.57 -0.85
N THR A 62 0.09 6.51 0.09
CA THR A 62 0.73 7.83 -0.09
C THR A 62 2.23 7.68 -0.36
N ALA A 63 2.94 6.84 0.40
CA ALA A 63 4.36 6.60 0.19
C ALA A 63 4.66 5.94 -1.16
N MET A 64 3.81 4.99 -1.57
CA MET A 64 3.89 4.34 -2.87
C MET A 64 3.70 5.34 -4.02
N PHE A 65 2.63 6.12 -3.98
CA PHE A 65 2.27 7.05 -5.06
C PHE A 65 3.26 8.19 -5.21
N LYS A 66 3.82 8.70 -4.11
CA LYS A 66 4.93 9.65 -4.13
C LYS A 66 6.10 9.15 -4.96
N HIS A 67 6.50 7.90 -4.72
CA HIS A 67 7.61 7.29 -5.45
C HIS A 67 7.28 7.10 -6.94
N LEU A 68 6.08 6.60 -7.25
CA LEU A 68 5.64 6.39 -8.64
C LEU A 68 5.62 7.70 -9.44
N LYS A 69 5.06 8.78 -8.87
CA LYS A 69 5.00 10.09 -9.51
C LYS A 69 6.39 10.67 -9.77
N GLN A 70 7.31 10.55 -8.82
CA GLN A 70 8.71 10.97 -8.99
C GLN A 70 9.41 10.29 -10.17
N HIS A 71 8.93 9.11 -10.58
CA HIS A 71 9.47 8.31 -11.68
C HIS A 71 8.53 8.27 -12.90
N ASN A 72 7.60 9.24 -13.00
CA ASN A 72 6.64 9.37 -14.10
C ASN A 72 5.83 8.10 -14.40
N GLN A 73 5.53 7.30 -13.37
CA GLN A 73 4.72 6.10 -13.49
C GLN A 73 3.24 6.42 -13.29
N THR A 74 2.38 5.68 -13.98
CA THR A 74 0.93 5.68 -13.75
C THR A 74 0.54 4.53 -12.81
N PHE A 75 -0.69 4.57 -12.30
CA PHE A 75 -1.22 3.52 -11.43
C PHE A 75 -2.72 3.31 -11.68
N ASP A 76 -3.16 2.05 -11.66
CA ASP A 76 -4.58 1.70 -11.85
C ASP A 76 -5.37 1.90 -10.54
N LEU A 77 -5.90 3.11 -10.39
CA LEU A 77 -6.70 3.49 -9.22
C LEU A 77 -8.04 2.75 -9.15
N ASP A 78 -8.60 2.31 -10.29
CA ASP A 78 -9.87 1.58 -10.33
C ASP A 78 -9.70 0.15 -9.83
N HIS A 79 -8.61 -0.51 -10.22
CA HIS A 79 -8.28 -1.83 -9.70
C HIS A 79 -8.11 -1.79 -8.18
N LEU A 80 -7.37 -0.81 -7.66
CA LEU A 80 -7.15 -0.69 -6.23
C LEU A 80 -8.45 -0.38 -5.47
N ALA A 81 -9.32 0.48 -6.02
CA ALA A 81 -10.62 0.78 -5.42
C ALA A 81 -11.51 -0.46 -5.34
N ARG A 82 -11.46 -1.34 -6.35
CA ARG A 82 -12.15 -2.64 -6.31
C ARG A 82 -11.55 -3.52 -5.23
N ASP A 83 -10.23 -3.58 -5.10
CA ASP A 83 -9.57 -4.38 -4.08
C ASP A 83 -9.96 -3.97 -2.65
N PHE A 84 -10.05 -2.67 -2.37
CA PHE A 84 -10.52 -2.15 -1.08
C PHE A 84 -11.96 -2.56 -0.74
N SER A 85 -12.76 -2.85 -1.76
CA SER A 85 -14.12 -3.36 -1.63
C SER A 85 -14.23 -4.89 -1.58
N LYS A 86 -13.12 -5.61 -1.68
CA LYS A 86 -13.09 -7.07 -1.60
C LYS A 86 -12.86 -7.54 -0.17
N LEU A 87 -13.30 -8.77 0.06
CA LEU A 87 -13.10 -9.53 1.29
C LEU A 87 -11.62 -9.71 1.66
N ARG A 88 -10.73 -9.75 0.68
CA ARG A 88 -9.27 -9.81 0.91
C ARG A 88 -8.75 -8.64 1.75
N TYR A 89 -9.38 -7.47 1.62
CA TYR A 89 -9.09 -6.27 2.43
C TYR A 89 -10.08 -6.13 3.60
N ILE A 90 -10.75 -7.21 3.98
CA ILE A 90 -11.72 -7.27 5.08
C ILE A 90 -12.83 -6.23 4.86
N TRP A 91 -13.29 -6.10 3.60
CA TRP A 91 -14.29 -5.11 3.16
C TRP A 91 -14.01 -3.72 3.75
N MET A 92 -12.81 -3.22 3.48
CA MET A 92 -12.33 -1.99 4.08
C MET A 92 -13.26 -0.81 3.78
N THR A 93 -13.83 -0.72 2.58
CA THR A 93 -14.79 0.34 2.21
C THR A 93 -15.60 -0.06 0.98
N SER A 94 -16.65 0.69 0.64
CA SER A 94 -17.34 0.49 -0.64
C SER A 94 -16.44 0.89 -1.81
N TYR A 95 -16.73 0.40 -3.03
CA TYR A 95 -15.99 0.82 -4.22
C TYR A 95 -16.00 2.34 -4.42
N ALA A 96 -17.15 2.99 -4.25
CA ALA A 96 -17.30 4.43 -4.47
C ALA A 96 -16.47 5.25 -3.46
N GLU A 97 -16.54 4.90 -2.18
CA GLU A 97 -15.73 5.53 -1.13
C GLU A 97 -14.24 5.23 -1.32
N GLY A 98 -13.88 3.99 -1.66
CA GLY A 98 -12.51 3.58 -1.95
C GLY A 98 -11.93 4.36 -3.12
N LYS A 99 -12.68 4.50 -4.22
CA LYS A 99 -12.26 5.28 -5.38
C LYS A 99 -12.04 6.75 -5.01
N LYS A 100 -12.96 7.36 -4.26
CA LYS A 100 -12.81 8.73 -3.77
C LYS A 100 -11.55 8.90 -2.93
N LEU A 101 -11.31 7.97 -2.00
CA LEU A 101 -10.12 7.98 -1.14
C LEU A 101 -8.83 7.83 -1.94
N ILE A 102 -8.73 6.81 -2.79
CA ILE A 102 -7.53 6.49 -3.55
C ILE A 102 -7.19 7.61 -4.55
N THR A 103 -8.20 8.18 -5.23
CA THR A 103 -7.99 9.33 -6.12
C THR A 103 -7.44 10.52 -5.32
N LYS A 104 -8.02 10.82 -4.16
CA LYS A 104 -7.51 11.89 -3.29
C LYS A 104 -6.05 11.65 -2.89
N ILE A 105 -5.72 10.42 -2.45
CA ILE A 105 -4.34 10.07 -2.06
C ILE A 105 -3.40 10.21 -3.26
N TRP A 106 -3.83 9.81 -4.45
CA TRP A 106 -3.06 9.99 -5.68
C TRP A 106 -2.83 11.46 -5.98
N GLU A 107 -3.84 12.32 -5.91
CA GLU A 107 -3.70 13.76 -6.20
C GLU A 107 -2.77 14.46 -5.20
N GLU A 108 -2.88 14.13 -3.91
CA GLU A 108 -2.11 14.76 -2.82
C GLU A 108 -0.68 14.21 -2.64
N ALA A 109 -0.35 13.07 -3.26
CA ALA A 109 0.99 12.46 -3.23
C ALA A 109 2.00 13.30 -4.01
#